data_AF-A0A931HX35-F1
#
_entry.id   AF-A0A931HX35-F1
#
_cell.length_a   1.000
_cell.length_b   1.000
_cell.length_c   1.000
_cell.angle_alpha   90.00
_cell.angle_beta   90.00
_cell.angle_gamma   90.00
#
_symmetry.space_group_name_H-M   'P 1'
#
loop_
_entity.id
_entity.type
_entity.pdbx_description
1 polymer ?
#
loop_
_entity_poly.entity_id
_entity_poly.type
_entity_poly.pdbx_seq_one_letter_code
_entity_poly.pdbx_strand_id
1 'polypeptide(L)'
;MLQTIIDHIPSSLLHALAGALIIDLFFGSKYPFKKRLSILFSGVLLVFTLDIPKLFGFIFTHSLLFVPFIGAGLALLMRKLVSEPFLKLWSGIMCVLLFGGILVDFLGNGAHLFYPVTDRNFSYSLVRSEFELVVVLGFILALRLLLFHKKN
;
A
#
# COMPACT_ATOMS: atom_id res chain seq x y z
N MET A 1 -13.52 5.61 20.76
CA MET A 1 -12.48 4.64 20.33
C MET A 1 -13.07 3.55 19.44
N LEU A 2 -14.05 2.76 19.92
CA LEU A 2 -14.66 1.70 19.10
C LEU A 2 -15.31 2.23 17.80
N GLN A 3 -16.08 3.31 17.88
CA GLN A 3 -16.70 3.95 16.71
C GLN A 3 -15.64 4.44 15.71
N THR A 4 -14.59 5.11 16.19
CA THR A 4 -13.46 5.58 15.38
C THR A 4 -12.78 4.44 14.64
N ILE A 5 -12.59 3.29 15.30
CA ILE A 5 -12.01 2.10 14.66
C ILE A 5 -12.95 1.60 13.56
N ILE A 6 -14.25 1.47 13.84
CA ILE A 6 -15.26 1.02 12.87
C ILE A 6 -15.27 1.92 11.63
N ASP A 7 -15.21 3.24 11.83
CA ASP A 7 -15.23 4.23 10.75
C ASP A 7 -13.94 4.18 9.89
N HIS A 8 -12.82 3.69 10.45
CA HIS A 8 -11.55 3.53 9.72
C HIS A 8 -11.37 2.17 9.05
N ILE A 9 -12.26 1.20 9.30
CA ILE A 9 -12.19 -0.14 8.67
C ILE A 9 -12.19 -0.04 7.13
N PRO A 10 -13.10 0.71 6.48
CA PRO A 10 -13.15 0.78 5.02
C PRO A 10 -11.86 1.36 4.42
N SER A 11 -11.38 2.47 4.99
CA SER A 11 -10.11 3.10 4.59
C SER A 11 -8.93 2.15 4.76
N SER A 12 -8.80 1.50 5.92
CA SER A 12 -7.69 0.57 6.19
C SER A 12 -7.72 -0.64 5.26
N LEU A 13 -8.92 -1.14 4.94
CA LEU A 13 -9.12 -2.22 3.98
C LEU A 13 -8.78 -1.78 2.55
N LEU A 14 -9.11 -0.55 2.17
CA LEU A 14 -8.76 0.02 0.87
C LEU A 14 -7.24 0.10 0.70
N HIS A 15 -6.53 0.62 1.71
CA HIS A 15 -5.07 0.65 1.79
C HIS A 15 -4.46 -0.75 1.65
N ALA A 16 -4.98 -1.72 2.42
CA ALA A 16 -4.53 -3.11 2.36
C ALA A 16 -4.72 -3.73 0.97
N LEU A 17 -5.91 -3.56 0.37
CA LEU A 17 -6.21 -4.09 -0.97
C LEU A 17 -5.37 -3.44 -2.06
N ALA A 18 -5.18 -2.12 -2.00
CA ALA A 18 -4.33 -1.40 -2.93
C ALA A 18 -2.87 -1.89 -2.84
N GLY A 19 -2.33 -1.99 -1.62
CA GLY A 19 -0.98 -2.51 -1.38
C GLY A 19 -0.79 -3.93 -1.89
N ALA A 20 -1.74 -4.83 -1.58
CA ALA A 20 -1.74 -6.21 -2.06
C ALA A 20 -1.81 -6.28 -3.59
N LEU A 21 -2.72 -5.52 -4.22
CA LEU A 21 -2.86 -5.53 -5.67
C LEU A 21 -1.58 -5.04 -6.35
N ILE A 22 -1.05 -3.90 -5.93
CA ILE A 22 0.15 -3.30 -6.54
C ILE A 22 1.35 -4.24 -6.40
N ILE A 23 1.61 -4.81 -5.22
CA ILE A 23 2.77 -5.70 -5.06
C ILE A 23 2.63 -6.97 -5.93
N ASP A 24 1.41 -7.47 -6.11
CA ASP A 24 1.11 -8.60 -6.98
C ASP A 24 1.24 -8.28 -8.47
N LEU A 25 0.96 -7.02 -8.87
CA LEU A 25 1.25 -6.52 -10.22
C LEU A 25 2.74 -6.67 -10.55
N PHE A 26 3.62 -6.29 -9.61
CA PHE A 26 5.06 -6.27 -9.83
C PHE A 26 5.72 -7.64 -9.71
N PHE A 27 5.33 -8.45 -8.71
CA PHE A 27 6.10 -9.63 -8.32
C PHE A 27 5.27 -10.92 -8.27
N GLY A 28 3.96 -10.84 -8.04
CA GLY A 28 3.16 -12.01 -7.63
C GLY A 28 2.97 -13.07 -8.71
N SER A 29 2.70 -12.68 -9.96
CA SER A 29 2.37 -13.61 -11.06
C SER A 29 3.50 -14.58 -11.44
N LYS A 30 4.74 -14.31 -11.01
CA LYS A 30 5.91 -15.15 -11.30
C LYS A 30 6.02 -16.38 -10.40
N TYR A 31 5.35 -16.35 -9.25
CA TYR A 31 5.54 -17.34 -8.19
C TYR A 31 4.35 -18.29 -8.02
N PRO A 32 4.61 -19.51 -7.52
CA PRO A 32 3.58 -20.42 -6.99
C PRO A 32 2.56 -19.73 -6.08
N PHE A 33 1.32 -20.22 -6.07
CA PHE A 33 0.22 -19.62 -5.31
C PHE A 33 0.56 -19.35 -3.83
N LYS A 34 1.18 -20.33 -3.13
CA LYS A 34 1.59 -20.16 -1.72
C LYS A 34 2.56 -19.00 -1.51
N LYS A 35 3.57 -18.87 -2.37
CA LYS A 35 4.56 -17.79 -2.30
C LYS A 35 3.96 -16.45 -2.75
N ARG A 36 3.05 -16.47 -3.72
CA ARG A 36 2.27 -15.32 -4.16
C ARG A 36 1.39 -14.75 -3.03
N LEU A 37 0.77 -15.60 -2.20
CA LEU A 37 0.05 -15.15 -1.00
C LEU A 37 0.98 -14.42 -0.01
N SER A 38 2.20 -14.92 0.22
CA SER A 38 3.17 -14.21 1.07
C SER A 38 3.57 -12.84 0.48
N ILE A 39 3.67 -12.74 -0.85
CA ILE A 39 3.92 -11.47 -1.54
C ILE A 39 2.73 -10.52 -1.38
N LEU A 40 1.50 -10.99 -1.58
CA LEU A 40 0.29 -10.19 -1.33
C LEU A 40 0.27 -9.63 0.09
N PHE A 41 0.50 -10.50 1.08
CA PHE A 41 0.53 -10.11 2.48
C PHE A 41 1.61 -9.07 2.77
N SER A 42 2.78 -9.19 2.14
CA SER A 42 3.82 -8.16 2.28
C SER A 42 3.37 -6.80 1.75
N GLY A 43 2.57 -6.74 0.67
CA GLY A 43 1.99 -5.49 0.16
C GLY A 43 1.11 -4.78 1.19
N VAL A 44 0.30 -5.54 1.92
CA VAL A 44 -0.52 -5.03 3.03
C VAL A 44 0.38 -4.42 4.11
N LEU A 45 1.41 -5.17 4.55
CA LEU A 45 2.33 -4.71 5.59
C LEU A 45 3.13 -3.46 5.18
N LEU A 46 3.50 -3.35 3.89
CA LEU A 46 4.22 -2.19 3.37
C LEU A 46 3.39 -0.92 3.51
N VAL A 47 2.10 -0.94 3.15
CA VAL A 47 1.23 0.25 3.31
C VAL A 47 1.05 0.61 4.78
N PHE A 48 0.82 -0.38 5.64
CA PHE A 48 0.68 -0.14 7.09
C PHE A 48 1.97 0.35 7.76
N THR A 49 3.12 0.27 7.10
CA THR A 49 4.34 0.94 7.56
C THR A 49 4.18 2.47 7.55
N LEU A 50 3.27 3.01 6.72
CA LEU A 50 2.92 4.43 6.75
C LEU A 50 1.80 4.72 7.76
N ASP A 51 0.73 3.91 7.72
CA ASP A 51 -0.51 4.17 8.46
C ASP A 51 -0.35 3.98 9.96
N ILE A 52 0.35 2.93 10.41
CA ILE A 52 0.52 2.65 11.83
C ILE A 52 1.22 3.83 12.53
N PRO A 53 2.37 4.34 12.05
CA PRO A 53 2.99 5.54 12.65
C PRO A 53 2.08 6.77 12.63
N LYS A 54 1.24 6.96 11.60
CA LYS A 54 0.27 8.06 11.52
C LYS A 54 -0.73 8.02 12.67
N LEU A 55 -1.18 6.83 13.10
CA LEU A 55 -2.05 6.66 14.27
C LEU A 55 -1.40 7.13 15.59
N PHE A 56 -0.08 7.17 15.65
CA PHE A 56 0.69 7.69 16.79
C PHE A 56 1.15 9.14 16.61
N GLY A 57 0.72 9.83 15.55
CA GLY A 57 1.07 11.22 15.26
C GLY A 57 2.37 11.42 14.49
N PHE A 58 3.03 10.34 14.02
CA PHE A 58 4.23 10.45 13.20
C PHE A 58 3.86 10.72 11.73
N ILE A 59 3.68 12.00 11.38
CA ILE A 59 3.24 12.42 10.03
C ILE A 59 4.32 12.30 8.93
N PHE A 60 5.59 12.14 9.31
CA PHE A 60 6.71 12.09 8.35
C PHE A 60 6.64 10.89 7.40
N THR A 61 5.95 9.80 7.79
CA THR A 61 5.82 8.61 6.94
C THR A 61 4.94 8.87 5.70
N HIS A 62 4.06 9.86 5.76
CA HIS A 62 3.17 10.27 4.66
C HIS A 62 3.74 11.42 3.82
N SER A 63 5.04 11.67 3.91
CA SER A 63 5.74 12.66 3.11
C SER A 63 6.42 12.04 1.90
N LEU A 64 6.24 12.68 0.75
CA LEU A 64 6.90 12.30 -0.51
C LEU A 64 8.43 12.37 -0.41
N LEU A 65 8.97 13.16 0.54
CA LEU A 65 10.40 13.28 0.77
C LEU A 65 10.97 12.04 1.47
N PHE A 66 10.24 11.46 2.42
CA PHE A 66 10.72 10.33 3.23
C PHE A 66 10.42 8.97 2.60
N VAL A 67 9.37 8.86 1.79
CA VAL A 67 8.99 7.60 1.12
C VAL A 67 10.12 6.94 0.33
N PRO A 68 10.97 7.66 -0.45
CA PRO A 68 12.16 7.07 -1.09
C PRO A 68 13.08 6.28 -0.14
N PHE A 69 13.34 6.83 1.04
CA PHE A 69 14.24 6.24 2.04
C PHE A 69 13.59 5.06 2.76
N ILE A 70 12.32 5.21 3.14
CA ILE A 70 11.52 4.13 3.72
C ILE A 70 11.46 2.96 2.72
N GLY A 71 11.14 3.25 1.46
CA GLY A 71 11.08 2.27 0.39
C GLY A 71 12.41 1.55 0.17
N ALA A 72 13.55 2.26 0.27
CA ALA A 72 14.88 1.65 0.15
C ALA A 72 15.15 0.65 1.28
N GLY A 73 14.84 1.03 2.53
CA GLY A 73 14.97 0.12 3.69
C GLY A 73 14.10 -1.12 3.55
N LEU A 74 12.82 -0.93 3.19
CA LEU A 74 11.88 -2.04 2.96
C LEU A 74 12.29 -2.92 1.78
N ALA A 75 12.88 -2.36 0.72
CA ALA A 75 13.37 -3.12 -0.41
C ALA A 75 14.52 -4.06 -0.06
N LEU A 76 15.39 -3.67 0.89
CA LEU A 76 16.42 -4.56 1.42
C LEU A 76 15.82 -5.74 2.17
N LEU A 77 14.77 -5.51 2.98
CA LEU A 77 14.06 -6.58 3.69
C LEU A 77 13.35 -7.53 2.73
N MET A 78 12.75 -6.98 1.67
CA MET A 78 11.95 -7.72 0.69
C MET A 78 12.77 -8.69 -0.18
N ARG A 79 14.10 -8.49 -0.28
CA ARG A 79 15.02 -9.42 -0.99
C ARG A 79 14.96 -10.84 -0.46
N LYS A 80 14.60 -11.04 0.81
CA LYS A 80 14.44 -12.40 1.40
C LYS A 80 13.24 -13.14 0.82
N LEU A 81 12.23 -12.41 0.36
CA LEU A 81 10.97 -12.97 -0.14
C LEU A 81 10.96 -13.05 -1.68
N VAL A 82 11.46 -12.01 -2.35
CA VAL A 82 11.44 -11.88 -3.82
C VAL A 82 12.86 -11.73 -4.38
N SER A 83 13.21 -12.62 -5.31
CA SER A 83 14.53 -12.70 -5.94
C SER A 83 14.60 -11.78 -7.17
N GLU A 84 14.49 -10.47 -6.95
CA GLU A 84 14.53 -9.44 -8.00
C GLU A 84 15.63 -8.41 -7.67
N PRO A 85 16.18 -7.70 -8.67
CA PRO A 85 17.21 -6.70 -8.44
C PRO A 85 16.66 -5.55 -7.59
N PHE A 86 17.55 -4.91 -6.82
CA PHE A 86 17.19 -3.86 -5.87
C PHE A 86 16.32 -2.76 -6.46
N LEU A 87 16.72 -2.20 -7.61
CA LEU A 87 15.99 -1.11 -8.25
C LEU A 87 14.54 -1.51 -8.59
N LYS A 88 14.32 -2.77 -8.92
CA LYS A 88 12.97 -3.28 -9.20
C LYS A 88 12.16 -3.48 -7.93
N LEU A 89 12.76 -4.03 -6.88
CA LEU A 89 12.12 -4.13 -5.56
C LEU A 89 11.76 -2.74 -5.02
N TRP A 90 12.72 -1.82 -5.07
CA TRP A 90 12.57 -0.44 -4.64
C TRP A 90 11.47 0.26 -5.42
N SER A 91 11.47 0.23 -6.75
CA SER A 91 10.39 0.84 -7.55
C SER A 91 9.02 0.23 -7.28
N GLY A 92 8.91 -1.10 -7.17
CA GLY A 92 7.65 -1.75 -6.81
C GLY A 92 7.15 -1.34 -5.43
N ILE A 93 8.04 -1.26 -4.43
CA ILE A 93 7.70 -0.80 -3.08
C ILE A 93 7.34 0.69 -3.09
N MET A 94 8.08 1.52 -3.83
CA MET A 94 7.74 2.93 -4.02
C MET A 94 6.31 3.08 -4.57
N CYS A 95 5.93 2.26 -5.56
CA CYS A 95 4.56 2.25 -6.05
C CYS A 95 3.55 1.86 -4.96
N VAL A 96 3.85 0.85 -4.15
CA VAL A 96 2.98 0.46 -3.03
C VAL A 96 2.80 1.61 -2.03
N LEU A 97 3.89 2.26 -1.61
CA LEU A 97 3.85 3.35 -0.63
C LEU A 97 3.17 4.61 -1.18
N LEU A 98 3.49 4.99 -2.42
CA LEU A 98 2.94 6.19 -3.05
C LEU A 98 1.47 6.03 -3.43
N PHE A 99 1.10 4.91 -4.07
CA PHE A 99 -0.26 4.74 -4.58
C PHE A 99 -1.18 4.03 -3.59
N GLY A 100 -0.67 3.05 -2.84
CA GLY A 100 -1.46 2.31 -1.85
C GLY A 100 -1.56 3.00 -0.49
N GLY A 101 -0.55 3.81 -0.14
CA GLY A 101 -0.53 4.63 1.07
C GLY A 101 -0.96 6.07 0.79
N ILE A 102 -0.02 6.86 0.26
CA ILE A 102 -0.18 8.31 0.16
C ILE A 102 -1.35 8.74 -0.74
N LEU A 103 -1.52 8.14 -1.93
CA LEU A 103 -2.56 8.57 -2.86
C LEU A 103 -3.96 8.23 -2.34
N VAL A 104 -4.14 7.05 -1.74
CA VAL A 104 -5.44 6.67 -1.14
C VAL A 104 -5.83 7.70 -0.09
N ASP A 105 -4.91 8.03 0.81
CA ASP A 105 -5.13 9.07 1.80
C ASP A 105 -5.37 10.45 1.17
N PHE A 106 -4.54 10.89 0.23
CA PHE A 106 -4.71 12.17 -0.46
C PHE A 106 -6.09 12.32 -1.11
N LEU A 107 -6.64 11.23 -1.66
CA LEU A 107 -7.96 11.21 -2.30
C LEU A 107 -9.14 11.02 -1.34
N GLY A 108 -8.87 10.67 -0.08
CA GLY A 108 -9.86 10.44 0.97
C GLY A 108 -9.67 11.37 2.18
N ASN A 109 -8.73 11.02 3.06
CA ASN A 109 -8.54 11.60 4.40
C ASN A 109 -7.48 12.72 4.49
N GLY A 110 -6.80 12.99 3.38
CA GLY A 110 -5.69 13.91 3.27
C GLY A 110 -4.32 13.36 3.73
N ALA A 111 -3.25 13.96 3.20
CA ALA A 111 -1.87 13.58 3.48
C ALA A 111 -0.94 14.80 3.63
N HIS A 112 0.08 14.68 4.49
CA HIS A 112 1.12 15.70 4.71
C HIS A 112 2.26 15.55 3.70
N LEU A 113 1.94 15.78 2.42
CA LEU A 113 2.81 15.43 1.27
C LEU A 113 4.23 16.01 1.33
N PHE A 114 4.38 17.21 1.88
CA PHE A 114 5.63 17.99 1.83
C PHE A 114 6.26 18.20 3.21
N TYR A 115 5.90 17.41 4.23
CA TYR A 115 6.56 17.49 5.54
C TYR A 115 8.07 17.14 5.41
N PRO A 116 9.00 17.85 6.06
CA PRO A 116 8.81 18.92 7.05
C PRO A 116 8.85 20.34 6.45
N VAL A 117 8.87 20.48 5.12
CA VAL A 117 8.85 21.80 4.46
C VAL A 117 7.55 22.55 4.78
N THR A 118 6.44 21.80 4.91
CA THR A 118 5.17 22.33 5.42
C THR A 118 4.37 21.26 6.15
N ASP A 119 3.66 21.70 7.21
CA ASP A 119 2.75 20.86 8.00
C ASP A 119 1.31 20.84 7.43
N ARG A 120 1.07 21.46 6.27
CA ARG A 120 -0.26 21.48 5.66
C ARG A 120 -0.71 20.07 5.29
N ASN A 121 -1.95 19.73 5.65
CA ASN A 121 -2.63 18.54 5.16
C ASN A 121 -3.28 18.87 3.82
N PHE A 122 -2.90 18.13 2.78
CA PHE A 122 -3.47 18.26 1.44
C PHE A 122 -4.46 17.14 1.20
N SER A 123 -5.69 17.49 0.83
CA SER A 123 -6.71 16.54 0.41
C SER A 123 -7.34 16.99 -0.90
N TYR A 124 -7.61 16.03 -1.77
CA TYR A 124 -8.41 16.20 -2.96
C TYR A 124 -9.45 15.09 -3.01
N SER A 125 -10.56 15.32 -2.30
CA SER A 125 -11.58 14.30 -2.08
C SER A 125 -12.36 14.00 -3.37
N LEU A 126 -11.82 13.07 -4.15
CA LEU A 126 -12.51 12.42 -5.27
C LEU A 126 -13.30 11.20 -4.79
N VAL A 127 -12.83 10.54 -3.73
CA VAL A 127 -13.45 9.33 -3.20
C VAL A 127 -14.63 9.73 -2.32
N ARG A 128 -15.84 9.50 -2.85
CA ARG A 128 -17.09 9.70 -2.10
C ARG A 128 -17.48 8.48 -1.26
N SER A 129 -17.06 7.29 -1.69
CA SER A 129 -17.38 6.00 -1.06
C SER A 129 -16.15 5.10 -1.11
N GLU A 130 -15.42 4.99 0.00
CA GLU A 130 -14.26 4.08 0.11
C GLU A 130 -14.70 2.62 -0.07
N PHE A 131 -15.93 2.29 0.35
CA PHE A 131 -16.47 0.93 0.23
C PHE A 131 -16.64 0.48 -1.23
N GLU A 132 -17.07 1.37 -2.13
CA GLU A 132 -17.16 1.04 -3.56
C GLU A 132 -15.79 0.71 -4.15
N LEU A 133 -14.76 1.46 -3.77
CA LEU A 133 -13.39 1.19 -4.21
C LEU A 133 -12.85 -0.13 -3.63
N VAL A 134 -13.18 -0.45 -2.37
CA VAL A 134 -12.86 -1.75 -1.76
C VAL A 134 -13.45 -2.88 -2.60
N VAL A 135 -14.72 -2.78 -2.99
CA VAL A 135 -15.38 -3.81 -3.82
C VAL A 135 -14.70 -3.94 -5.18
N VAL A 136 -14.40 -2.81 -5.85
CA VAL A 136 -13.74 -2.80 -7.16
C VAL A 136 -12.33 -3.39 -7.09
N LEU A 137 -11.49 -2.95 -6.15
CA LEU A 137 -10.13 -3.48 -5.99
C LEU A 137 -10.13 -4.94 -5.56
N GLY A 138 -11.06 -5.33 -4.67
CA GLY A 138 -11.25 -6.72 -4.27
C GLY A 138 -11.60 -7.61 -5.45
N PHE A 139 -12.52 -7.17 -6.31
CA PHE A 139 -12.88 -7.88 -7.53
C PHE A 139 -11.70 -8.01 -8.50
N ILE A 140 -10.96 -6.93 -8.76
CA ILE A 140 -9.77 -6.94 -9.62
C ILE A 140 -8.72 -7.91 -9.07
N LEU A 141 -8.46 -7.88 -7.77
CA LEU A 141 -7.50 -8.77 -7.12
C LEU A 141 -7.93 -10.24 -7.24
N ALA A 142 -9.21 -10.54 -6.98
CA ALA A 142 -9.75 -11.88 -7.13
C ALA A 142 -9.61 -12.40 -8.57
N LEU A 143 -9.99 -11.58 -9.55
CA LEU A 143 -9.84 -11.90 -10.97
C LEU A 143 -8.38 -12.18 -11.32
N ARG A 144 -7.46 -11.34 -10.83
CA ARG A 144 -6.02 -11.51 -11.07
C ARG A 144 -5.47 -12.79 -10.43
N LEU A 145 -5.98 -13.20 -9.27
CA LEU A 145 -5.60 -14.45 -8.63
C LEU A 145 -6.08 -15.67 -9.42
N LEU A 146 -7.31 -15.60 -9.97
CA LEU A 146 -7.88 -16.65 -10.81
C LEU A 146 -7.15 -16.79 -12.16
N LEU A 147 -6.94 -15.69 -12.88
CA LEU A 147 -6.36 -15.70 -14.23
C LEU A 147 -4.88 -16.08 -14.24
N PHE A 148 -4.10 -15.63 -13.25
CA PHE A 148 -2.66 -15.87 -13.19
C PHE A 148 -2.30 -16.96 -12.19
N HIS A 149 -3.17 -17.95 -12.01
CA HIS A 149 -2.88 -19.11 -11.19
C HIS A 149 -1.85 -20.00 -11.90
N LYS A 150 -0.57 -19.85 -11.53
CA LYS A 150 0.46 -20.78 -11.96
C LYS A 150 0.29 -22.08 -11.19
N LYS A 151 -0.20 -23.12 -11.87
CA LYS A 151 -0.21 -24.50 -11.36
C LYS A 151 1.23 -24.92 -11.08
N ASN A 152 1.48 -25.40 -9.86
CA ASN A 152 2.79 -25.88 -9.41
C ASN A 152 3.28 -27.05 -10.26
#